data_AF-A0A3M1S602-F1
#
_entry.id   AF-A0A3M1S602-F1
#
_cell.length_a   1.000
_cell.length_b   1.000
_cell.length_c   1.000
_cell.angle_alpha   90.00
_cell.angle_beta   90.00
_cell.angle_gamma   90.00
#
_symmetry.space_group_name_H-M   'P 1'
#
loop_
_entity.id
_entity.type
_entity.pdbx_description
1 polymer ?
#
loop_
_entity_poly.entity_id
_entity_poly.type
_entity_poly.pdbx_seq_one_letter_code
_entity_poly.pdbx_strand_id
1 'polypeptide(L)'
;MDLLNPTSVQAETSGHNGDSYPKWSIITYEFPANDWRPALTMKWYDGGKRPPVELFEGFDDPKAPNPSGSLIIGDKGKIYSPHDYGAEFRIIGENADMEVEFEKSPGHFEEWVRAIKEGKPAMSNFPNYAGPLTEVVLLGNLAVWVAKEPGLGEKVEWDPVNLKVKNIEGLEKIVKPEYRDGYILDA
;
A
#
# COMPACT_ATOMS: atom_id res chain seq x y z
N MET A 1 2.19 0.94 10.91
CA MET A 1 0.77 1.07 10.55
C MET A 1 0.06 -0.28 10.35
N ASP A 2 0.77 -1.40 10.17
CA ASP A 2 0.16 -2.74 10.00
C ASP A 2 -0.98 -2.73 8.97
N LEU A 3 -0.63 -2.32 7.75
CA LEU A 3 -1.56 -2.19 6.64
C LEU A 3 -1.59 -3.49 5.85
N LEU A 4 -1.99 -4.55 6.53
CA LEU A 4 -2.16 -5.88 5.95
C LEU A 4 -3.65 -6.16 5.76
N ASN A 5 -3.98 -6.98 4.75
CA ASN A 5 -5.32 -7.56 4.58
C ASN A 5 -6.45 -6.51 4.42
N PRO A 6 -6.43 -5.66 3.39
CA PRO A 6 -7.57 -4.77 3.12
C PRO A 6 -8.82 -5.60 2.82
N THR A 7 -10.00 -5.12 3.22
CA THR A 7 -11.27 -5.80 2.95
C THR A 7 -11.91 -5.37 1.65
N SER A 8 -11.46 -4.25 1.09
CA SER A 8 -11.87 -3.80 -0.23
C SER A 8 -10.88 -2.83 -0.85
N VAL A 9 -10.92 -2.74 -2.18
CA VAL A 9 -10.11 -1.80 -2.96
C VAL A 9 -10.94 -1.23 -4.13
N GLN A 10 -10.75 0.04 -4.46
CA GLN A 10 -11.42 0.70 -5.57
C GLN A 10 -10.47 1.69 -6.25
N ALA A 11 -10.51 1.77 -7.58
CA ALA A 11 -9.71 2.70 -8.34
C ALA A 11 -10.57 3.73 -9.06
N GLU A 12 -10.18 5.00 -8.98
CA GLU A 12 -10.57 6.03 -9.93
C GLU A 12 -9.41 6.22 -10.92
N THR A 13 -9.67 6.14 -12.23
CA THR A 13 -8.58 6.12 -13.23
C THR A 13 -8.92 6.94 -14.47
N SER A 14 -7.91 7.13 -15.34
CA SER A 14 -8.11 7.65 -16.71
C SER A 14 -8.63 6.61 -17.71
N GLY A 15 -8.95 5.41 -17.24
CA GLY A 15 -9.29 4.26 -18.07
C GLY A 15 -8.07 3.61 -18.71
N HIS A 16 -8.25 2.40 -19.22
CA HIS A 16 -7.22 1.60 -19.87
C HIS A 16 -7.79 0.70 -20.97
N ASN A 17 -6.95 0.30 -21.93
CA ASN A 17 -7.38 -0.53 -23.06
C ASN A 17 -7.18 -2.04 -22.83
N GLY A 18 -6.54 -2.42 -21.72
CA GLY A 18 -6.22 -3.82 -21.38
C GLY A 18 -4.81 -4.25 -21.80
N ASP A 19 -4.12 -3.45 -22.62
CA ASP A 19 -2.73 -3.66 -23.01
C ASP A 19 -1.76 -2.80 -22.19
N SER A 20 -2.18 -1.58 -21.84
CA SER A 20 -1.43 -0.64 -21.01
C SER A 20 -2.25 -0.16 -19.83
N TYR A 21 -1.57 0.33 -18.80
CA TYR A 21 -2.17 0.91 -17.60
C TYR A 21 -2.62 2.37 -17.83
N PRO A 22 -3.53 2.92 -16.99
CA PRO A 22 -4.01 4.28 -17.13
C PRO A 22 -2.89 5.32 -16.98
N LYS A 23 -3.13 6.54 -17.50
CA LYS A 23 -2.19 7.68 -17.34
C LYS A 23 -2.09 8.16 -15.90
N TRP A 24 -3.12 7.92 -15.11
CA TRP A 24 -3.21 8.25 -13.68
C TRP A 24 -4.24 7.34 -12.99
N SER A 25 -4.04 7.12 -11.70
CA SER A 25 -4.98 6.40 -10.84
C SER A 25 -4.98 6.96 -9.42
N ILE A 26 -6.14 6.91 -8.77
CA ILE A 26 -6.31 7.10 -7.33
C ILE A 26 -6.93 5.82 -6.79
N ILE A 27 -6.17 5.07 -6.01
CA ILE A 27 -6.59 3.77 -5.48
C ILE A 27 -6.93 3.94 -4.00
N THR A 28 -8.14 3.57 -3.61
CA THR A 28 -8.62 3.61 -2.24
C THR A 28 -8.69 2.19 -1.69
N TYR A 29 -7.99 1.94 -0.59
CA TYR A 29 -8.01 0.68 0.15
C TYR A 29 -8.71 0.90 1.48
N GLU A 30 -9.58 -0.02 1.86
CA GLU A 30 -10.18 -0.05 3.19
C GLU A 30 -9.57 -1.16 4.02
N PHE A 31 -8.98 -0.79 5.15
CA PHE A 31 -8.42 -1.72 6.13
C PHE A 31 -9.34 -1.81 7.33
N PRO A 32 -9.70 -3.03 7.78
CA PRO A 32 -10.52 -3.20 8.96
C PRO A 32 -9.74 -2.77 10.22
N ALA A 33 -10.48 -2.50 11.30
CA ALA A 33 -9.89 -2.33 12.62
C ALA A 33 -9.13 -3.60 13.03
N ASN A 34 -8.13 -3.43 13.90
CA ASN A 34 -7.43 -4.54 14.55
C ASN A 34 -7.29 -4.24 16.06
N ASP A 35 -6.51 -5.06 16.77
CA ASP A 35 -6.36 -4.97 18.22
C ASP A 35 -5.79 -3.63 18.73
N TRP A 36 -5.12 -2.85 17.87
CA TRP A 36 -4.38 -1.66 18.30
C TRP A 36 -4.71 -0.38 17.50
N ARG A 37 -5.41 -0.47 16.37
CA ARG A 37 -5.85 0.70 15.58
C ARG A 37 -7.28 0.54 15.05
N PRO A 38 -8.05 1.64 14.90
CA PRO A 38 -9.36 1.61 14.24
C PRO A 38 -9.24 1.25 12.75
N ALA A 39 -10.39 1.08 12.09
CA ALA A 39 -10.43 0.96 10.64
C ALA A 39 -9.85 2.24 10.00
N LEU A 40 -9.17 2.08 8.87
CA LEU A 40 -8.56 3.20 8.17
C LEU A 40 -8.63 3.02 6.67
N THR A 41 -8.57 4.16 5.98
CA THR A 41 -8.53 4.25 4.53
C THR A 41 -7.14 4.67 4.09
N MET A 42 -6.57 3.94 3.12
CA MET A 42 -5.33 4.35 2.44
C MET A 42 -5.67 4.81 1.02
N LYS A 43 -5.19 5.98 0.62
CA LYS A 43 -5.28 6.47 -0.76
C LYS A 43 -3.91 6.53 -1.42
N TRP A 44 -3.76 5.82 -2.52
CA TRP A 44 -2.56 5.83 -3.36
C TRP A 44 -2.81 6.69 -4.60
N TYR A 45 -1.93 7.65 -4.87
CA TYR A 45 -2.03 8.54 -6.02
C TYR A 45 -0.87 8.27 -6.99
N ASP A 46 -1.18 8.05 -8.26
CA ASP A 46 -0.18 7.79 -9.30
C ASP A 46 -0.46 8.57 -10.59
N GLY A 47 0.56 8.76 -11.43
CA GLY A 47 0.43 9.37 -12.76
C GLY A 47 0.12 10.87 -12.75
N GLY A 48 0.64 11.59 -11.76
CA GLY A 48 0.57 13.06 -11.67
C GLY A 48 -0.66 13.62 -10.94
N LYS A 49 -1.66 12.78 -10.61
CA LYS A 49 -2.67 13.15 -9.62
C LYS A 49 -2.04 13.25 -8.23
N ARG A 50 -2.56 14.14 -7.40
CA ARG A 50 -2.05 14.40 -6.05
C ARG A 50 -3.21 14.54 -5.06
N PRO A 51 -2.97 14.28 -3.76
CA PRO A 51 -3.95 14.60 -2.73
C PRO A 51 -4.21 16.12 -2.68
N PRO A 52 -5.36 16.56 -2.14
CA PRO A 52 -5.66 17.96 -1.93
C PRO A 52 -4.57 18.65 -1.10
N VAL A 53 -4.19 19.88 -1.48
CA VAL A 53 -3.10 20.63 -0.85
C VAL A 53 -3.42 20.99 0.60
N GLU A 54 -4.70 21.15 0.91
CA GLU A 54 -5.24 21.48 2.23
C GLU A 54 -4.88 20.40 3.27
N LEU A 55 -4.66 19.15 2.83
CA LEU A 55 -4.24 18.07 3.72
C LEU A 55 -2.83 18.31 4.29
N PHE A 56 -2.01 19.11 3.62
CA PHE A 56 -0.62 19.43 4.00
C PHE A 56 -0.49 20.75 4.78
N GLU A 57 -1.60 21.43 5.07
CA GLU A 57 -1.60 22.61 5.94
C GLU A 57 -0.95 22.29 7.29
N GLY A 58 -0.06 23.20 7.72
CA GLY A 58 0.75 23.08 8.93
C GLY A 58 2.17 22.58 8.70
N PHE A 59 2.47 21.97 7.55
CA PHE A 59 3.85 21.64 7.18
C PHE A 59 4.52 22.83 6.49
N ASP A 60 5.73 23.19 6.93
CA ASP A 60 6.56 24.23 6.30
C ASP A 60 7.25 23.71 5.02
N ASP A 61 6.47 23.19 4.07
CA ASP A 61 6.94 22.71 2.77
C ASP A 61 6.20 23.40 1.61
N PRO A 62 6.82 24.40 0.96
CA PRO A 62 6.18 25.09 -0.16
C PRO A 62 6.03 24.22 -1.42
N LYS A 63 6.63 23.02 -1.45
CA LYS A 63 6.53 22.07 -2.56
C LYS A 63 5.54 20.94 -2.30
N ALA A 64 4.91 20.89 -1.12
CA ALA A 64 3.92 19.87 -0.82
C ALA A 64 2.62 20.07 -1.64
N PRO A 65 1.97 18.98 -2.11
CA PRO A 65 2.46 17.59 -2.09
C PRO A 65 3.62 17.36 -3.07
N ASN A 66 4.71 16.75 -2.58
CA ASN A 66 5.84 16.36 -3.42
C ASN A 66 5.45 15.26 -4.44
N PRO A 67 6.28 15.03 -5.48
CA PRO A 67 5.99 14.00 -6.47
C PRO A 67 5.95 12.56 -5.95
N SER A 68 6.52 12.34 -4.78
CA SER A 68 6.73 11.09 -4.06
C SER A 68 6.54 11.40 -2.56
N GLY A 69 6.20 10.41 -1.73
CA GLY A 69 6.01 10.60 -0.30
C GLY A 69 4.73 10.01 0.26
N SER A 70 4.56 10.22 1.57
CA SER A 70 3.45 9.68 2.33
C SER A 70 2.95 10.70 3.36
N LEU A 71 1.63 10.82 3.48
CA LEU A 71 0.96 11.58 4.52
C LEU A 71 0.12 10.65 5.38
N ILE A 72 0.35 10.67 6.69
CA ILE A 72 -0.44 9.98 7.70
C ILE A 72 -1.25 11.03 8.44
N ILE A 73 -2.56 10.84 8.53
CA ILE A 73 -3.49 11.74 9.22
C ILE A 73 -4.10 10.98 10.39
N GLY A 74 -3.77 11.42 11.60
CA GLY A 74 -4.38 10.94 12.83
C GLY A 74 -5.34 11.97 13.42
N ASP A 75 -6.01 11.56 14.49
CA ASP A 75 -6.86 12.39 15.34
C ASP A 75 -6.08 13.48 16.09
N LYS A 76 -4.83 13.19 16.45
CA LYS A 76 -3.96 14.07 17.25
C LYS A 76 -2.91 14.82 16.47
N GLY A 77 -2.75 14.53 15.18
CA GLY A 77 -1.66 15.10 14.40
C GLY A 77 -1.50 14.47 13.03
N LYS A 78 -0.51 14.96 12.29
CA LYS A 78 -0.16 14.47 10.96
C LYS A 78 1.34 14.20 10.89
N ILE A 79 1.71 13.17 10.12
CA ILE A 79 3.10 12.87 9.77
C ILE A 79 3.23 12.96 8.26
N TYR A 80 4.19 13.76 7.79
CA TYR A 80 4.47 13.90 6.37
C TYR A 80 5.92 13.55 6.08
N SER A 81 6.11 12.57 5.19
CA SER A 81 7.39 12.29 4.55
C SER A 81 7.33 12.78 3.10
N PRO A 82 8.19 13.72 2.69
CA PRO A 82 8.21 14.23 1.31
C PRO A 82 8.80 13.23 0.31
N HIS A 83 9.24 12.04 0.76
CA HIS A 83 9.88 10.99 -0.05
C HIS A 83 9.36 9.59 0.35
N ASP A 84 9.44 8.61 -0.55
CA ASP A 84 8.86 7.27 -0.32
C ASP A 84 9.59 6.42 0.74
N TYR A 85 10.81 6.81 1.12
CA TYR A 85 11.65 6.04 2.04
C TYR A 85 11.55 6.47 3.52
N GLY A 86 10.83 7.56 3.82
CA GLY A 86 10.65 8.00 5.22
C GLY A 86 11.92 8.44 5.95
N ALA A 87 13.04 8.62 5.25
CA ALA A 87 14.31 9.04 5.85
C ALA A 87 14.25 10.46 6.44
N GLU A 88 13.41 11.30 5.84
CA GLU A 88 13.05 12.61 6.35
C GLU A 88 11.54 12.64 6.55
N PHE A 89 11.09 13.12 7.70
CA PHE A 89 9.68 13.31 7.98
C PHE A 89 9.47 14.50 8.91
N ARG A 90 8.24 14.99 8.94
CA ARG A 90 7.80 16.10 9.80
C ARG A 90 6.54 15.66 10.51
N ILE A 91 6.43 16.02 11.79
CA ILE A 91 5.26 15.73 12.61
C ILE A 91 4.67 17.05 13.06
N ILE A 92 3.35 17.17 12.97
CA ILE A 92 2.58 18.27 13.55
C ILE A 92 1.47 17.71 14.43
N GLY A 93 1.09 18.44 15.47
CA GLY A 93 0.05 18.04 16.42
C GLY A 93 0.61 17.65 17.78
N GLU A 94 -0.19 16.94 18.58
CA GLU A 94 0.23 16.47 19.89
C GLU A 94 1.38 15.47 19.75
N ASN A 95 2.34 15.54 20.66
CA ASN A 95 3.48 14.62 20.72
C ASN A 95 4.41 14.67 19.48
N ALA A 96 4.48 15.81 18.79
CA ALA A 96 5.43 15.98 17.68
C ALA A 96 6.90 15.75 18.07
N ASP A 97 7.24 16.00 19.34
CA ASP A 97 8.58 15.80 19.92
C ASP A 97 8.74 14.43 20.61
N MET A 98 7.81 13.47 20.41
CA MET A 98 7.89 12.16 21.04
C MET A 98 9.08 11.36 20.50
N GLU A 99 9.95 10.91 21.39
CA GLU A 99 10.95 9.90 21.08
C GLU A 99 10.31 8.51 21.08
N VAL A 100 10.49 7.78 19.98
CA VAL A 100 10.06 6.39 19.84
C VAL A 100 11.28 5.49 19.72
N GLU A 101 11.32 4.44 20.52
CA GLU A 101 12.33 3.39 20.39
C GLU A 101 11.90 2.38 19.32
N PHE A 102 12.79 2.12 18.37
CA PHE A 102 12.62 1.09 17.36
C PHE A 102 13.98 0.53 16.94
N GLU A 103 14.00 -0.73 16.47
CA GLU A 103 15.21 -1.33 15.91
C GLU A 103 15.53 -0.64 14.57
N LYS A 104 16.62 0.12 14.55
CA LYS A 104 17.12 0.73 13.31
C LYS A 104 17.71 -0.36 12.42
N SER A 105 17.30 -0.39 11.16
CA SER A 105 17.92 -1.28 10.17
C SER A 105 19.41 -0.94 10.06
N PRO A 106 20.32 -1.94 10.13
CA PRO A 106 21.72 -1.73 9.81
C PRO A 106 21.97 -1.61 8.29
N GLY A 107 20.92 -1.70 7.47
CA GLY A 107 20.95 -1.76 6.02
C GLY A 107 20.68 -3.17 5.49
N HIS A 108 19.99 -3.28 4.34
CA HIS A 108 19.50 -4.55 3.80
C HIS A 108 20.59 -5.59 3.53
N PHE A 109 21.81 -5.16 3.15
CA PHE A 109 22.95 -6.08 2.97
C PHE A 109 23.39 -6.73 4.28
N GLU A 110 23.47 -5.94 5.35
CA GLU A 110 23.89 -6.43 6.67
C GLU A 110 22.80 -7.32 7.28
N GLU A 111 21.52 -6.96 7.12
CA GLU A 111 20.40 -7.83 7.50
C GLU A 111 20.47 -9.19 6.80
N TRP A 112 20.77 -9.21 5.51
CA TRP A 112 20.90 -10.45 4.74
C TRP A 112 22.07 -11.32 5.24
N VAL A 113 23.24 -10.72 5.51
CA VAL A 113 24.40 -11.43 6.05
C VAL A 113 24.10 -12.02 7.44
N ARG A 114 23.44 -11.25 8.33
CA ARG A 114 23.03 -11.74 9.65
C ARG A 114 22.01 -12.86 9.55
N ALA A 115 21.06 -12.78 8.62
CA ALA A 115 20.11 -13.86 8.41
C ALA A 115 20.78 -15.19 8.04
N ILE A 116 21.81 -15.15 7.19
CA ILE A 116 22.59 -16.34 6.82
C ILE A 116 23.41 -16.87 8.00
N LYS A 117 24.08 -15.99 8.74
CA LYS A 117 25.05 -16.39 9.76
C LYS A 117 24.44 -16.72 11.12
N GLU A 118 23.39 -16.00 11.50
CA GLU A 118 22.82 -16.01 12.85
C GLU A 118 21.39 -16.56 12.86
N GLY A 119 20.77 -16.73 11.69
CA GLY A 119 19.40 -17.24 11.57
C GLY A 119 18.32 -16.22 11.95
N LYS A 120 18.66 -14.97 12.29
CA LYS A 120 17.69 -13.89 12.51
C LYS A 120 17.11 -13.44 11.15
N PRO A 121 15.80 -13.62 10.87
CA PRO A 121 15.24 -13.20 9.60
C PRO A 121 15.46 -11.70 9.34
N ALA A 122 15.72 -11.34 8.08
CA ALA A 122 15.75 -9.94 7.65
C ALA A 122 14.37 -9.28 7.87
N MET A 123 14.34 -7.95 8.00
CA MET A 123 13.09 -7.22 8.22
C MET A 123 12.13 -7.45 7.04
N SER A 124 12.64 -7.36 5.81
CA SER A 124 11.88 -7.57 4.57
C SER A 124 11.73 -9.04 4.17
N ASN A 125 11.50 -9.95 5.13
CA ASN A 125 11.30 -11.38 4.84
C ASN A 125 9.98 -11.64 4.08
N PHE A 126 9.90 -12.78 3.38
CA PHE A 126 8.71 -13.15 2.61
C PHE A 126 7.45 -13.39 3.46
N PRO A 127 7.49 -14.21 4.54
CA PRO A 127 6.26 -14.63 5.22
C PRO A 127 5.51 -13.49 5.91
N ASN A 128 6.23 -12.57 6.54
CA ASN A 128 5.63 -11.60 7.46
C ASN A 128 5.64 -10.17 6.95
N TYR A 129 6.37 -9.88 5.87
CA TYR A 129 6.50 -8.51 5.36
C TYR A 129 6.32 -8.42 3.85
N ALA A 130 7.26 -8.96 3.07
CA ALA A 130 7.31 -8.71 1.63
C ALA A 130 6.14 -9.35 0.87
N GLY A 131 5.71 -10.55 1.27
CA GLY A 131 4.53 -11.21 0.70
C GLY A 131 3.25 -10.40 0.92
N PRO A 132 2.85 -10.16 2.18
CA PRO A 132 1.66 -9.37 2.50
C PRO A 132 1.68 -7.95 1.90
N LEU A 133 2.83 -7.28 1.89
CA LEU A 133 2.98 -5.97 1.23
C LEU A 133 2.71 -6.06 -0.27
N THR A 134 3.26 -7.10 -0.93
CA THR A 134 3.07 -7.33 -2.36
C THR A 134 1.61 -7.60 -2.68
N GLU A 135 0.90 -8.37 -1.85
CA GLU A 135 -0.54 -8.61 -2.02
C GLU A 135 -1.34 -7.30 -2.00
N VAL A 136 -1.05 -6.38 -1.07
CA VAL A 136 -1.72 -5.07 -1.02
C VAL A 136 -1.49 -4.29 -2.31
N VAL A 137 -0.25 -4.23 -2.80
CA VAL A 137 0.07 -3.50 -4.03
C VAL A 137 -0.63 -4.14 -5.25
N LEU A 138 -0.63 -5.48 -5.34
CA LEU A 138 -1.29 -6.19 -6.43
C LEU A 138 -2.82 -6.02 -6.42
N LEU A 139 -3.44 -5.88 -5.24
CA LEU A 139 -4.86 -5.55 -5.15
C LEU A 139 -5.17 -4.17 -5.76
N GLY A 140 -4.25 -3.22 -5.67
CA GLY A 140 -4.38 -1.96 -6.40
C GLY A 140 -4.43 -2.16 -7.91
N ASN A 141 -3.57 -3.02 -8.44
CA ASN A 141 -3.59 -3.35 -9.87
C ASN A 141 -4.89 -4.05 -10.26
N LEU A 142 -5.43 -4.92 -9.41
CA LEU A 142 -6.73 -5.56 -9.64
C LEU A 142 -7.86 -4.52 -9.71
N ALA A 143 -7.87 -3.53 -8.81
CA ALA A 143 -8.85 -2.45 -8.85
C ALA A 143 -8.74 -1.62 -10.13
N VAL A 144 -7.51 -1.32 -10.57
CA VAL A 144 -7.26 -0.63 -11.85
C VAL A 144 -7.75 -1.47 -13.03
N TRP A 145 -7.50 -2.78 -13.03
CA TRP A 145 -7.96 -3.70 -14.07
C TRP A 145 -9.48 -3.77 -14.20
N VAL A 146 -10.19 -3.67 -13.07
CA VAL A 146 -11.66 -3.59 -13.02
C VAL A 146 -12.13 -2.22 -13.53
N ALA A 147 -11.41 -1.14 -13.23
CA ALA A 147 -11.70 0.23 -13.63
C ALA A 147 -11.26 0.57 -15.07
N LYS A 148 -11.85 -0.14 -16.05
CA LYS A 148 -11.51 -0.01 -17.48
C LYS A 148 -11.83 1.35 -18.09
N GLU A 149 -12.98 1.90 -17.75
CA GLU A 149 -13.44 3.19 -18.27
C GLU A 149 -12.91 4.35 -17.41
N PRO A 150 -12.73 5.56 -17.98
CA PRO A 150 -12.37 6.73 -17.20
C PRO A 150 -13.39 7.02 -16.09
N GLY A 151 -12.89 7.33 -14.89
CA GLY A 151 -13.70 7.62 -13.71
C GLY A 151 -13.58 6.56 -12.63
N LEU A 152 -14.59 6.48 -11.77
CA LEU A 152 -14.62 5.57 -10.62
C LEU A 152 -15.06 4.17 -11.07
N GLY A 153 -14.17 3.19 -10.94
CA GLY A 153 -14.47 1.79 -11.23
C GLY A 153 -15.31 1.13 -10.14
N GLU A 154 -15.75 -0.09 -10.42
CA GLU A 154 -16.45 -0.91 -9.43
C GLU A 154 -15.55 -1.21 -8.23
N LYS A 155 -16.13 -1.16 -7.02
CA LYS A 155 -15.42 -1.51 -5.79
C LYS A 155 -15.23 -3.02 -5.71
N VAL A 156 -14.00 -3.47 -5.50
CA VAL A 156 -13.65 -4.87 -5.33
C VAL A 156 -13.74 -5.21 -3.84
N GLU A 157 -14.72 -6.03 -3.46
CA GLU A 157 -14.85 -6.59 -2.12
C GLU A 157 -13.95 -7.83 -2.00
N TRP A 158 -13.00 -7.81 -1.06
CA TRP A 158 -11.92 -8.78 -0.97
C TRP A 158 -12.06 -9.71 0.24
N ASP A 159 -11.69 -10.97 0.05
CA ASP A 159 -11.43 -11.96 1.09
C ASP A 159 -9.91 -12.21 1.16
N PRO A 160 -9.20 -11.59 2.12
CA PRO A 160 -7.74 -11.72 2.23
C PRO A 160 -7.30 -13.10 2.74
N VAL A 161 -8.17 -13.87 3.39
CA VAL A 161 -7.80 -15.21 3.89
C VAL A 161 -7.80 -16.21 2.74
N ASN A 162 -8.82 -16.16 1.88
CA ASN A 162 -8.95 -17.11 0.78
C ASN A 162 -8.34 -16.60 -0.54
N LEU A 163 -7.91 -15.35 -0.57
CA LEU A 163 -7.47 -14.60 -1.75
C LEU A 163 -8.54 -14.63 -2.85
N LYS A 164 -9.73 -14.08 -2.55
CA LYS A 164 -10.88 -14.10 -3.45
C LYS A 164 -11.60 -12.75 -3.55
N VAL A 165 -12.04 -12.42 -4.75
CA VAL A 165 -13.04 -11.36 -4.95
C VAL A 165 -14.42 -11.93 -4.63
N LYS A 166 -15.22 -11.16 -3.89
CA LYS A 166 -16.53 -11.62 -3.38
C LYS A 166 -17.71 -11.16 -4.23
N ASN A 167 -17.55 -10.07 -4.98
CA ASN A 167 -18.67 -9.37 -5.62
C ASN A 167 -18.55 -9.23 -7.16
N ILE A 168 -17.43 -9.62 -7.76
CA ILE A 168 -17.19 -9.55 -9.20
C ILE A 168 -16.70 -10.91 -9.68
N GLU A 169 -17.44 -11.50 -10.62
CA GLU A 169 -17.11 -12.81 -11.20
C GLU A 169 -16.01 -12.71 -12.28
N GLY A 170 -15.29 -13.80 -12.52
CA GLY A 170 -14.36 -13.91 -13.65
C GLY A 170 -12.96 -13.32 -13.39
N LEU A 171 -12.65 -12.96 -12.14
CA LEU A 171 -11.35 -12.44 -11.74
C LEU A 171 -10.41 -13.54 -11.19
N GLU A 172 -10.90 -14.77 -11.05
CA GLU A 172 -10.18 -15.88 -10.42
C GLU A 172 -8.85 -16.16 -11.11
N LYS A 173 -8.81 -16.13 -12.45
CA LYS A 173 -7.58 -16.38 -13.23
C LYS A 173 -6.57 -15.24 -13.17
N ILE A 174 -7.02 -14.03 -12.82
CA ILE A 174 -6.13 -12.87 -12.61
C ILE A 174 -5.47 -12.98 -11.24
N VAL A 175 -6.25 -13.38 -10.23
CA VAL A 175 -5.78 -13.53 -8.85
C VAL A 175 -4.89 -14.76 -8.69
N LYS A 176 -5.30 -15.90 -9.26
CA LYS A 176 -4.54 -17.16 -9.23
C LYS A 176 -4.39 -17.69 -10.65
N PRO A 177 -3.22 -17.45 -11.30
CA PRO A 177 -2.99 -17.94 -12.65
C PRO A 177 -2.93 -19.47 -12.67
N GLU A 178 -3.48 -20.08 -13.71
CA GLU A 178 -3.30 -21.50 -14.00
C GLU A 178 -1.88 -21.72 -14.53
N TYR A 179 -1.10 -22.54 -13.82
CA TYR A 179 0.22 -22.93 -14.30
C TYR A 179 0.11 -23.90 -15.47
N ARG A 180 1.10 -23.86 -16.37
CA ARG A 180 1.22 -24.81 -17.47
C ARG A 180 1.39 -26.24 -16.92
N ASP A 181 0.87 -27.23 -17.64
CA ASP A 181 1.07 -28.64 -17.31
C ASP A 181 2.53 -28.97 -16.99
N GLY A 182 2.75 -29.64 -15.86
CA GLY A 182 4.07 -30.00 -15.34
C GLY A 182 4.69 -28.98 -14.39
N TYR A 183 4.03 -27.85 -14.11
CA TYR A 183 4.46 -26.87 -13.10
C TYR A 183 3.44 -26.82 -11.97
N ILE A 184 3.89 -27.03 -10.74
CA ILE A 184 3.10 -26.91 -9.52
C ILE A 184 3.79 -25.92 -8.57
N LEU A 185 2.99 -25.14 -7.86
CA LEU A 185 3.44 -24.39 -6.70
C LEU A 185 3.16 -25.29 -5.49
N ASP A 186 4.19 -25.91 -4.92
CA ASP A 186 4.03 -26.65 -3.67
C ASP A 186 3.71 -25.64 -2.56
N ALA A 187 2.55 -25.81 -1.94
CA ALA A 187 2.09 -25.01 -0.81
C ALA A 187 2.63 -25.55 0.52
#